data_AF-A0A2T4DQ39-F1
#
_entry.id   AF-A0A2T4DQ39-F1
#
_cell.length_a   1.000
_cell.length_b   1.000
_cell.length_c   1.000
_cell.angle_alpha   90.00
_cell.angle_beta   90.00
_cell.angle_gamma   90.00
#
_symmetry.space_group_name_H-M   'P 1'
#
loop_
_entity.id
_entity.type
_entity.pdbx_description
1 polymer ?
#
loop_
_entity_poly.entity_id
_entity_poly.type
_entity_poly.pdbx_seq_one_letter_code
_entity_poly.pdbx_strand_id
1 'polypeptide(L)' 'MKKRLLRLFLALSMIVSYTSINAQTKYIHCGNLIDVEKGKVNEKMTILVEGEKIKSIEKGFIQVP' A
#
# COMPACT_ATOMS: atom_id res chain seq x y z
N MET A 1 32.48 11.99 23.56
CA MET A 1 31.78 12.56 22.38
C MET A 1 31.31 11.50 21.38
N LYS A 2 32.17 10.56 20.94
CA LYS A 2 31.83 9.48 19.96
C LYS A 2 30.57 8.66 20.30
N LYS A 3 30.37 8.27 21.57
CA LYS A 3 29.17 7.52 22.01
C LYS A 3 27.86 8.33 21.94
N ARG A 4 27.93 9.66 22.13
CA ARG A 4 26.76 10.55 21.95
C ARG A 4 26.41 10.68 20.48
N LEU A 5 27.42 10.82 19.62
CA LEU A 5 27.24 10.88 18.17
C LEU A 5 26.63 9.57 17.62
N LEU A 6 27.08 8.41 18.09
CA LEU A 6 26.52 7.11 17.71
C LEU A 6 25.04 6.97 18.12
N ARG A 7 24.67 7.42 19.32
CA ARG A 7 23.27 7.40 19.78
C ARG A 7 22.37 8.33 18.96
N LEU A 8 22.88 9.52 18.60
CA LEU A 8 22.19 10.46 17.70
C LEU A 8 21.99 9.86 16.30
N PHE A 9 23.01 9.21 15.76
CA PHE A 9 22.93 8.55 14.47
C PHE A 9 21.90 7.40 14.48
N LEU A 10 21.88 6.60 15.55
CA LEU A 10 20.89 5.52 15.71
C LEU A 10 19.46 6.05 15.82
N ALA A 11 19.25 7.14 16.58
CA ALA A 11 17.95 7.79 16.70
C ALA A 11 17.47 8.35 15.36
N LEU A 12 18.36 8.98 14.59
CA LEU A 12 18.02 9.53 13.27
C LEU A 12 17.65 8.42 12.27
N SER A 13 18.39 7.31 12.27
CA SER A 13 18.07 6.13 11.45
C SER A 13 16.67 5.58 11.76
N MET A 14 16.30 5.53 13.04
CA MET A 14 14.99 5.04 13.48
C MET A 14 13.84 5.95 13.02
N ILE A 15 14.03 7.27 13.02
CA ILE A 15 13.04 8.25 12.55
C ILE A 15 12.81 8.12 11.04
N VAL A 16 13.88 8.00 10.25
CA VAL A 16 13.78 7.85 8.79
C VAL A 16 13.02 6.58 8.41
N SER A 17 13.28 5.48 9.14
CA SER A 17 12.62 4.18 8.95
C SER A 17 11.11 4.20 9.19
N TYR A 18 10.61 5.11 10.03
CA TYR A 18 9.18 5.22 10.33
C TYR A 18 8.38 5.84 9.17
N THR A 19 9.02 6.73 8.41
CA THR A 19 8.34 7.43 7.30
C THR A 19 8.02 6.52 6.11
N SER A 20 8.80 5.45 5.89
CA SER A 20 8.58 4.49 4.80
C SER A 20 7.42 3.52 5.03
N ILE A 21 6.96 3.36 6.28
CA ILE A 21 5.86 2.42 6.62
C ILE A 21 4.48 2.95 6.19
N ASN A 22 4.33 4.27 6.03
CA ASN A 22 3.03 4.90 5.77
C ASN A 22 2.57 4.85 4.30
N ALA A 23 3.40 4.36 3.37
CA ALA A 23 3.11 4.30 1.94
C ALA A 23 2.53 2.94 1.47
N GLN A 24 2.01 2.12 2.38
CA GLN A 24 1.52 0.77 2.04
C GLN A 24 0.31 0.84 1.09
N THR A 25 0.47 0.30 -0.12
CA THR A 25 -0.62 0.02 -1.04
C THR A 25 -1.38 -1.22 -0.56
N LYS A 26 -2.68 -1.11 -0.38
CA LYS A 26 -3.55 -2.25 -0.06
C LYS A 26 -4.03 -2.89 -1.35
N TYR A 27 -3.94 -4.22 -1.43
CA TYR A 27 -4.44 -5.02 -2.54
C TYR A 27 -5.69 -5.76 -2.09
N ILE A 28 -6.85 -5.36 -2.62
CA ILE A 28 -8.13 -5.96 -2.28
C ILE A 28 -8.52 -6.91 -3.39
N HIS A 29 -8.46 -8.22 -3.11
CA HIS A 29 -8.89 -9.25 -4.05
C HIS A 29 -10.42 -9.39 -4.05
N CYS A 30 -11.01 -9.07 -5.20
CA CYS A 30 -12.45 -9.19 -5.42
C CYS A 30 -12.71 -10.44 -6.26
N GLY A 31 -13.48 -11.39 -5.71
CA GLY A 31 -14.05 -12.47 -6.50
C GLY A 31 -14.97 -11.91 -7.59
N ASN A 32 -15.87 -11.00 -7.20
CA ASN A 32 -16.76 -10.25 -8.09
C ASN A 32 -16.70 -8.76 -7.75
N LEU A 33 -16.46 -7.91 -8.75
CA LEU A 33 -16.49 -6.45 -8.66
C LEU A 33 -17.72 -5.92 -9.40
N ILE A 34 -18.67 -5.35 -8.67
CA ILE A 34 -19.91 -4.81 -9.24
C ILE A 34 -19.67 -3.36 -9.66
N ASP A 35 -19.61 -3.13 -10.96
CA ASP A 35 -19.60 -1.80 -11.58
C ASP A 35 -21.04 -1.34 -11.79
N VAL A 36 -21.53 -0.53 -10.86
CA VAL A 36 -22.91 0.00 -10.85
C VAL A 36 -23.12 1.01 -11.98
N GLU A 37 -22.09 1.79 -12.33
CA GLU A 37 -22.16 2.79 -13.41
C GLU A 37 -22.38 2.10 -14.76
N LYS A 38 -21.67 0.99 -15.01
CA LYS A 38 -21.80 0.22 -16.25
C LYS A 38 -22.83 -0.90 -16.17
N GLY A 39 -23.42 -1.15 -15.01
CA GLY A 39 -24.35 -2.26 -14.77
C GLY A 39 -23.73 -3.64 -15.02
N LYS A 40 -22.44 -3.82 -14.70
CA LYS A 40 -21.67 -5.04 -15.00
C LYS A 40 -21.02 -5.63 -13.76
N VAL A 41 -20.89 -6.95 -13.74
CA VAL A 41 -20.09 -7.67 -12.74
C VAL A 41 -18.80 -8.13 -13.40
N ASN A 42 -17.66 -7.66 -12.90
CA ASN A 42 -16.33 -8.06 -13.35
C ASN A 42 -15.77 -9.10 -12.38
N GLU A 43 -15.54 -10.31 -12.87
CA GLU A 43 -14.98 -11.39 -12.06
C GLU A 43 -13.45 -11.30 -11.95
N LYS A 44 -12.93 -11.73 -10.80
CA LYS A 44 -11.50 -11.84 -10.49
C LYS A 44 -10.78 -10.52 -10.74
N MET A 45 -10.96 -9.55 -9.86
CA MET A 45 -10.33 -8.23 -9.95
C MET A 45 -9.51 -7.96 -8.69
N THR A 46 -8.54 -7.05 -8.77
CA THR A 46 -7.83 -6.53 -7.60
C THR A 46 -7.90 -5.01 -7.58
N ILE A 47 -8.33 -4.43 -6.48
CA ILE A 47 -8.33 -2.98 -6.28
C ILE A 47 -7.06 -2.62 -5.50
N LEU A 48 -6.23 -1.74 -6.07
CA LEU A 48 -5.07 -1.17 -5.39
C LEU A 48 -5.51 0.14 -4.73
N VAL A 49 -5.35 0.24 -3.42
CA VAL A 49 -5.72 1.43 -2.63
C VAL A 49 -4.47 2.03 -2.00
N GLU A 50 -4.23 3.32 -2.25
CA GLU A 50 -3.17 4.10 -1.61
C GLU A 50 -3.80 5.15 -0.70
N GLY A 51 -3.55 5.03 0.60
CA GLY A 51 -4.22 5.86 1.61
C GLY A 51 -5.74 5.68 1.54
N GLU A 52 -6.43 6.73 1.12
CA GLU A 52 -7.91 6.80 0.99
C GLU A 52 -8.38 6.80 -0.47
N LYS A 53 -7.49 6.59 -1.43
CA LYS A 53 -7.81 6.65 -2.87
C LYS A 53 -7.60 5.31 -3.56
N ILE A 54 -8.48 5.01 -4.51
CA ILE A 54 -8.26 3.92 -5.46
C ILE A 54 -7.15 4.36 -6.41
N LYS A 55 -6.03 3.63 -6.40
CA LYS A 55 -4.90 3.84 -7.30
C LYS A 55 -5.19 3.22 -8.66
N SER A 56 -5.62 1.97 -8.68
CA SER A 56 -6.01 1.26 -9.89
C SER A 56 -6.93 0.07 -9.60
N ILE A 57 -7.58 -0.43 -10.66
CA ILE A 57 -8.40 -1.63 -10.64
C ILE A 57 -7.83 -2.55 -11.73
N GLU A 58 -7.24 -3.66 -11.30
CA GLU A 58 -6.54 -4.59 -12.17
C GLU A 58 -7.33 -5.89 -12.35
N LYS A 59 -7.14 -6.55 -13.48
CA LYS A 59 -7.73 -7.87 -13.75
C LYS A 59 -6.88 -8.97 -13.11
N GLY A 60 -7.54 -9.93 -12.47
CA GLY A 60 -6.96 -11.06 -11.76
C GLY A 60 -6.68 -10.78 -10.28
N PHE A 61 -6.11 -11.78 -9.60
CA PHE A 61 -5.58 -11.64 -8.23
C PHE A 61 -4.11 -11.25 -8.31
N ILE A 62 -3.84 -9.95 -8.20
CA ILE A 62 -2.49 -9.41 -8.35
C ILE A 62 -1.65 -9.82 -7.13
N GLN A 63 -0.46 -10.37 -7.38
CA GLN A 63 0.44 -10.71 -6.29
C GLN A 63 1.00 -9.45 -5.63
N VAL A 64 0.98 -9.43 -4.29
CA VAL A 64 1.59 -8.35 -3.52
C VAL A 64 3.12 -8.44 -3.71
N PRO A 65 3.78 -7.36 -4.14
CA PRO A 65 5.23 -7.34 -4.36
C PRO A 65 6.04 -7.40 -3.05
#